data_AF-A0A7G9QV21-F1
#
_entry.id   AF-A0A7G9QV21-F1
#
_cell.length_a   1.000
_cell.length_b   1.000
_cell.length_c   1.000
_cell.angle_alpha   90.00
_cell.angle_beta   90.00
_cell.angle_gamma   90.00
#
_symmetry.space_group_name_H-M   'P 1'
#
loop_
_entity.id
_entity.type
_entity.pdbx_description
1 polymer ?
#
loop_
_entity_poly.entity_id
_entity_poly.type
_entity_poly.pdbx_seq_one_letter_code
_entity_poly.pdbx_strand_id
1 'polypeptide(L)'
;MPAKLPTHRPRRPSDATVRDQGNQRQRGRFLHTGSAQWRAIRKAQLERFPLCEDCGAPAMEVDHNTDDTSRNVIGEELSSLCKPCHSKRTRERQSGRARRMKGCDANGMPLDPNHPWNREEKSLEGSSPRHARPPSHARPRIAGLRER
;
A
#
# COMPACT_ATOMS: atom_id res chain seq x y z
N MET A 1 -36.10 -9.85 30.73
CA MET A 1 -35.07 -9.03 30.07
C MET A 1 -33.98 -9.97 29.57
N PRO A 2 -33.66 -10.05 28.26
CA PRO A 2 -32.57 -10.90 27.80
C PRO A 2 -31.24 -10.40 28.36
N ALA A 3 -30.37 -11.32 28.80
CA ALA A 3 -29.04 -11.00 29.31
C ALA A 3 -28.19 -10.32 28.22
N LYS A 4 -27.39 -9.31 28.60
CA LYS A 4 -26.48 -8.62 27.66
C LYS A 4 -25.56 -9.61 26.97
N LEU A 5 -25.48 -9.51 25.64
CA LEU A 5 -24.51 -10.25 24.84
C LEU A 5 -23.07 -9.91 25.29
N PRO A 6 -22.15 -10.89 25.31
CA PRO A 6 -20.76 -10.66 25.71
C PRO A 6 -20.07 -9.71 24.73
N THR A 7 -19.53 -8.61 25.24
CA THR A 7 -18.72 -7.67 24.46
C THR A 7 -17.34 -8.27 24.17
N HIS A 8 -17.01 -8.47 22.90
CA HIS A 8 -15.66 -8.86 22.48
C HIS A 8 -14.66 -7.74 22.84
N ARG A 9 -13.67 -8.07 23.68
CA ARG A 9 -12.52 -7.20 23.98
C ARG A 9 -11.29 -7.73 23.23
N PRO A 10 -10.83 -7.07 22.16
CA PRO A 10 -9.63 -7.52 21.45
C PRO A 10 -8.41 -7.43 22.38
N ARG A 11 -7.54 -8.44 22.30
CA ARG A 11 -6.25 -8.44 23.01
C ARG A 11 -5.36 -7.36 22.39
N ARG A 12 -4.88 -6.42 23.21
CA ARG A 12 -3.90 -5.42 22.76
C ARG A 12 -2.54 -6.09 22.53
N PRO A 13 -1.82 -5.76 21.44
CA PRO A 13 -0.44 -6.19 21.29
C PRO A 13 0.41 -5.62 22.42
N SER A 14 1.48 -6.33 22.79
CA SER A 14 2.44 -5.82 23.78
C SER A 14 3.27 -4.69 23.18
N ASP A 15 3.83 -3.82 24.03
CA ASP A 15 4.69 -2.72 23.59
C ASP A 15 5.90 -3.20 22.80
N ALA A 16 6.45 -4.37 23.14
CA ALA A 16 7.53 -5.00 22.41
C ALA A 16 7.17 -5.29 20.95
N THR A 17 5.97 -5.84 20.70
CA THR A 17 5.49 -6.13 19.35
C THR A 17 5.25 -4.85 18.55
N VAL A 18 4.71 -3.80 19.16
CA VAL A 18 4.51 -2.51 18.50
C VAL A 18 5.86 -1.88 18.10
N ARG A 19 6.85 -1.94 19.00
CA ARG A 19 8.20 -1.42 18.74
C ARG A 19 8.91 -2.18 17.61
N ASP A 20 8.80 -3.50 17.57
CA ASP A 20 9.37 -4.32 16.50
C ASP A 20 8.78 -3.94 15.13
N GLN A 21 7.46 -3.82 15.03
CA GLN A 21 6.80 -3.36 13.79
C GLN A 21 7.28 -1.97 13.36
N GLY A 22 7.50 -1.06 14.31
CA GLY A 22 8.05 0.27 14.04
C GLY A 22 9.47 0.20 13.45
N ASN A 23 10.33 -0.64 14.02
CA ASN A 23 11.69 -0.85 13.53
C ASN A 23 11.70 -1.49 12.13
N GLN A 24 10.83 -2.48 11.89
CA GLN A 24 10.70 -3.11 10.57
C GLN A 24 10.39 -2.09 9.46
N ARG A 25 9.53 -1.09 9.72
CA ARG A 25 9.21 -0.01 8.78
C ARG A 25 10.39 0.92 8.48
N GLN A 26 11.42 0.93 9.34
CA GLN A 26 12.59 1.79 9.23
C GLN A 26 13.80 1.07 8.64
N ARG A 27 13.83 -0.26 8.65
CA ARG A 27 14.96 -1.10 8.19
C ARG A 27 15.42 -0.81 6.75
N GLY A 28 14.54 -0.36 5.87
CA GLY A 28 14.86 -0.05 4.47
C GLY A 28 15.23 1.41 4.19
N ARG A 29 15.25 2.27 5.21
CA ARG A 29 15.56 3.70 5.03
C ARG A 29 17.05 3.95 5.18
N PHE A 30 17.59 4.81 4.33
CA PHE A 30 18.99 5.23 4.45
C PHE A 30 19.25 5.99 5.75
N LEU A 31 18.35 6.91 6.11
CA LEU A 31 18.32 7.54 7.42
C LEU A 31 17.08 7.11 8.19
N HIS A 32 17.29 6.56 9.39
CA HIS A 32 16.21 6.30 10.33
C HIS A 32 15.52 7.63 10.68
N THR A 33 14.18 7.70 10.65
CA THR A 33 13.44 8.96 10.86
C THR A 33 13.56 9.51 12.28
N GLY A 34 13.97 8.68 13.24
CA GLY A 34 14.32 9.10 14.60
C GLY A 34 15.75 9.61 14.76
N SER A 35 16.62 9.51 13.75
CA SER A 35 18.03 9.93 13.83
C SER A 35 18.18 11.46 13.97
N ALA A 36 19.29 11.91 14.55
CA ALA A 36 19.58 13.34 14.69
C ALA A 36 19.73 14.02 13.31
N GLN A 37 20.39 13.34 12.37
CA GLN A 37 20.58 13.83 11.01
C GLN A 37 19.26 14.05 10.29
N TRP A 38 18.34 13.06 10.32
CA TRP A 38 17.02 13.24 9.72
C TRP A 38 16.22 14.36 10.38
N ARG A 39 16.29 14.49 11.72
CA ARG A 39 15.62 15.59 12.44
C ARG A 39 16.13 16.96 12.00
N ALA A 40 17.43 17.10 11.74
CA ALA A 40 18.02 18.33 11.22
C ALA A 40 17.54 18.64 9.79
N ILE A 41 17.56 17.64 8.89
CA ILE A 41 17.07 17.77 7.51
C ILE A 41 15.59 18.16 7.50
N ARG A 42 14.76 17.44 8.28
CA ARG A 42 13.32 17.73 8.42
C ARG A 42 13.07 19.16 8.89
N LYS A 43 13.85 19.65 9.86
CA LYS A 43 13.74 21.02 10.35
C LYS A 43 14.06 22.01 9.22
N ALA A 44 15.20 21.85 8.55
CA ALA A 44 15.63 22.74 7.48
C ALA A 44 14.65 22.76 6.28
N GLN A 45 14.08 21.60 5.91
CA GLN A 45 13.04 21.50 4.88
C GLN A 45 11.80 22.32 5.26
N LEU A 46 11.28 22.16 6.49
CA LEU A 46 10.08 22.87 6.94
C LEU A 46 10.33 24.37 7.15
N GLU A 47 11.55 24.79 7.49
CA GLU A 47 11.93 26.20 7.57
C GLU A 47 11.98 26.85 6.18
N ARG A 48 12.51 26.14 5.17
CA ARG A 48 12.61 26.65 3.80
C ARG A 48 11.30 26.58 3.02
N PHE A 49 10.51 25.54 3.26
CA PHE A 49 9.24 25.26 2.60
C PHE A 49 8.14 25.09 3.65
N PRO A 50 7.60 26.20 4.20
CA PRO A 50 6.67 26.16 5.33
C PRO A 50 5.22 25.81 4.93
N LEU A 51 4.91 25.75 3.63
CA LEU A 51 3.58 25.46 3.11
C LEU A 51 3.52 24.07 2.47
N CYS A 52 2.35 23.46 2.54
CA CYS A 52 2.03 22.18 1.93
C CYS A 52 2.02 22.33 0.41
N GLU A 53 2.81 21.53 -0.29
CA GLU A 53 2.88 21.54 -1.76
C GLU A 53 1.54 21.20 -2.42
N ASP A 54 0.71 20.36 -1.79
CA ASP A 54 -0.57 19.91 -2.36
C ASP A 54 -1.71 20.92 -2.18
N CYS A 55 -1.71 21.71 -1.10
CA CYS A 55 -2.88 22.52 -0.72
C CYS A 55 -2.59 23.90 -0.14
N GLY A 56 -1.32 24.29 0.02
CA GLY A 56 -0.92 25.60 0.54
C GLY A 56 -1.12 25.82 2.05
N ALA A 57 -1.71 24.88 2.79
CA ALA A 57 -1.82 24.95 4.25
C ALA A 57 -0.44 24.81 4.94
N PRO A 58 -0.27 25.22 6.21
CA PRO A 58 1.00 25.04 6.92
C PRO A 58 1.48 23.57 6.91
N ALA A 59 2.73 23.37 6.51
CA ALA A 59 3.36 22.06 6.49
C ALA A 59 3.77 21.61 7.89
N MET A 60 3.61 20.31 8.16
CA MET A 60 3.97 19.69 9.44
C MET A 60 4.81 18.43 9.27
N GLU A 61 4.79 17.83 8.08
CA GLU A 61 5.43 16.57 7.79
C GLU A 61 6.28 16.72 6.53
N VAL A 62 7.37 15.95 6.47
CA VAL A 62 8.26 15.89 5.32
C VAL A 62 8.18 14.48 4.78
N ASP A 63 7.93 14.37 3.49
CA ASP A 63 7.82 13.09 2.78
C ASP A 63 8.83 13.05 1.63
N HIS A 64 9.26 11.85 1.24
CA HIS A 64 10.08 11.69 0.05
C HIS A 64 9.19 11.81 -1.20
N ASN A 65 9.67 12.48 -2.25
CA ASN A 65 8.94 12.68 -3.51
C ASN A 65 8.71 11.36 -4.25
N THR A 66 9.71 10.48 -4.19
CA THR A 66 9.73 9.13 -4.73
C THR A 66 9.82 8.12 -3.58
N ASP A 67 9.54 6.84 -3.85
CA ASP A 67 9.74 5.77 -2.86
C ASP A 67 11.22 5.48 -2.54
N ASP A 68 12.15 6.09 -3.29
CA ASP A 68 13.58 6.04 -3.00
C ASP A 68 13.92 6.96 -1.81
N THR A 69 14.32 6.34 -0.70
CA THR A 69 14.70 7.04 0.54
C THR A 69 16.21 7.19 0.71
N SER A 70 17.00 6.81 -0.31
CA SER A 70 18.46 6.90 -0.27
C SER A 70 18.97 8.34 -0.31
N ARG A 71 18.19 9.23 -0.93
CA ARG A 71 18.54 10.63 -1.12
C ARG A 71 17.61 11.53 -0.30
N ASN A 72 18.19 12.60 0.26
CA ASN A 72 17.53 13.47 1.24
C ASN A 72 17.83 14.96 0.95
N VAL A 73 17.75 15.35 -0.32
CA VAL A 73 18.03 16.71 -0.79
C VAL A 73 16.81 17.62 -0.58
N ILE A 74 17.02 18.71 0.17
CA ILE A 74 16.00 19.70 0.52
C ILE A 74 15.49 20.40 -0.74
N GLY A 75 14.17 20.38 -0.94
CA GLY A 75 13.48 21.06 -2.05
C GLY A 75 13.49 20.32 -3.39
N GLU A 76 14.26 19.23 -3.52
CA GLU A 76 14.31 18.43 -4.75
C GLU A 76 13.67 17.06 -4.55
N GLU A 77 14.05 16.37 -3.47
CA GLU A 77 13.64 14.99 -3.20
C GLU A 77 12.66 14.89 -2.02
N LEU A 78 12.47 15.99 -1.30
CA LEU A 78 11.63 16.09 -0.13
C LEU A 78 10.47 17.05 -0.40
N SER A 79 9.25 16.58 -0.10
CA SER A 79 8.03 17.38 -0.10
C SER A 79 7.70 17.85 1.32
N SER A 80 7.32 19.12 1.46
CA SER A 80 6.66 19.64 2.67
C SER A 80 5.15 19.47 2.57
N LEU A 81 4.54 18.75 3.51
CA LEU A 81 3.11 18.42 3.49
C LEU A 81 2.42 18.68 4.83
N CYS A 82 1.13 19.02 4.76
CA CYS A 82 0.26 19.00 5.93
C CYS A 82 -0.16 17.55 6.26
N LYS A 83 -0.54 17.31 7.53
CA LYS A 83 -0.95 15.98 8.02
C LYS A 83 -1.99 15.26 7.14
N PRO A 84 -3.09 15.89 6.68
CA PRO A 84 -4.08 15.18 5.87
C PRO A 84 -3.57 14.82 4.47
N CYS A 85 -2.78 15.68 3.82
CA CYS A 85 -2.21 15.40 2.51
C CYS A 85 -1.14 14.30 2.59
N HIS A 86 -0.26 14.36 3.58
CA HIS A 86 0.74 13.31 3.79
C HIS A 86 0.08 11.94 4.06
N SER A 87 -0.96 11.88 4.91
CA SER A 87 -1.72 10.64 5.14
C SER A 87 -2.39 10.11 3.87
N LYS A 88 -2.90 11.00 3.01
CA LYS A 88 -3.47 10.65 1.71
C LYS A 88 -2.41 10.01 0.81
N ARG A 89 -1.25 10.66 0.63
CA ARG A 89 -0.14 10.17 -0.20
C ARG A 89 0.41 8.83 0.28
N THR A 90 0.63 8.72 1.59
CA THR A 90 1.06 7.46 2.24
C THR A 90 0.09 6.31 1.94
N ARG A 91 -1.22 6.56 2.05
CA ARG A 91 -2.23 5.54 1.77
C ARG A 91 -2.23 5.13 0.30
N GLU A 92 -2.10 6.08 -0.62
CA GLU A 92 -2.08 5.81 -2.07
C GLU A 92 -0.86 4.96 -2.46
N ARG A 93 0.31 5.23 -1.86
CA ARG A 93 1.52 4.40 -2.03
C ARG A 93 1.35 3.00 -1.47
N GLN A 94 0.82 2.87 -0.25
CA GLN A 94 0.69 1.56 0.41
C GLN A 94 -0.42 0.68 -0.19
N SER A 95 -1.52 1.26 -0.68
CA SER A 95 -2.64 0.46 -1.18
C SER A 95 -2.35 -0.16 -2.54
N GLY A 96 -1.40 0.38 -3.32
CA GLY A 96 -1.18 0.00 -4.72
C GLY A 96 -2.44 0.14 -5.60
N ARG A 97 -3.46 0.85 -5.09
CA ARG A 97 -4.80 0.96 -5.67
C ARG A 97 -5.24 2.40 -5.59
N ALA A 98 -5.73 2.92 -6.70
CA ALA A 98 -6.40 4.21 -6.75
C ALA A 98 -7.50 4.27 -5.67
N ARG A 99 -7.65 5.46 -5.07
CA ARG A 99 -8.63 5.70 -4.02
C ARG A 99 -10.03 5.37 -4.56
N ARG A 100 -10.73 4.44 -3.91
CA ARG A 100 -12.14 4.18 -4.22
C ARG A 100 -12.94 5.46 -3.96
N MET A 101 -13.73 5.90 -4.94
CA MET A 101 -14.67 6.99 -4.72
C MET A 101 -15.69 6.58 -3.65
N LYS A 102 -15.94 7.49 -2.71
CA LYS A 102 -16.89 7.25 -1.62
C LYS A 102 -18.27 7.75 -2.03
N GLY A 103 -19.30 7.03 -1.60
CA GLY A 103 -20.70 7.41 -1.81
C GLY A 103 -21.41 6.50 -2.79
N CYS A 104 -22.73 6.66 -2.81
CA CYS A 104 -23.62 6.04 -3.78
C CYS A 104 -24.41 7.15 -4.50
N ASP A 105 -24.86 6.88 -5.71
CA ASP A 105 -25.81 7.73 -6.43
C ASP A 105 -27.22 7.68 -5.81
N ALA A 106 -28.18 8.39 -6.42
CA ALA A 106 -29.57 8.45 -5.96
C ALA A 106 -30.28 7.08 -5.96
N ASN A 107 -29.78 6.10 -6.71
CA ASN A 107 -30.33 4.76 -6.79
C ASN A 107 -29.61 3.77 -5.85
N GLY A 108 -28.64 4.25 -5.07
CA GLY A 108 -27.86 3.43 -4.14
C GLY A 108 -26.66 2.72 -4.78
N MET A 109 -26.33 3.01 -6.04
CA MET A 109 -25.18 2.40 -6.73
C MET A 109 -23.87 3.11 -6.37
N PRO A 110 -22.77 2.37 -6.10
CA PRO A 110 -21.49 2.98 -5.75
C PRO A 110 -20.95 3.93 -6.83
N LEU A 111 -20.46 5.12 -6.44
CA LEU A 111 -19.93 6.12 -7.37
C LEU A 111 -18.58 5.70 -8.01
N ASP A 112 -17.84 4.80 -7.38
CA ASP A 112 -16.55 4.32 -7.90
C ASP A 112 -16.75 3.40 -9.12
N PRO A 113 -16.31 3.80 -10.33
CA PRO A 113 -16.46 2.96 -11.52
C PRO A 113 -15.74 1.61 -11.40
N ASN A 114 -14.69 1.52 -10.59
CA ASN A 114 -13.94 0.29 -10.35
C ASN A 114 -14.51 -0.55 -9.18
N HIS A 115 -15.65 -0.16 -8.62
CA HIS A 115 -16.31 -0.92 -7.57
C HIS A 115 -16.70 -2.32 -8.09
N PRO A 116 -16.53 -3.41 -7.31
CA PRO A 116 -16.89 -4.75 -7.76
C PRO A 116 -18.34 -4.90 -8.23
N TRP A 117 -19.26 -4.10 -7.69
CA TRP A 117 -20.67 -4.07 -8.09
C TRP A 117 -20.90 -3.39 -9.46
N ASN A 118 -19.97 -2.54 -9.90
CA ASN A 118 -19.98 -1.86 -11.20
C ASN A 118 -19.17 -2.63 -12.26
N ARG A 119 -18.56 -3.77 -11.89
CA ARG A 119 -17.92 -4.66 -12.87
C ARG A 119 -19.01 -5.44 -13.58
N GLU A 120 -19.44 -4.95 -14.74
CA GLU A 120 -20.17 -5.79 -15.67
C GLU A 120 -19.37 -7.07 -15.95
N GLU A 121 -20.11 -8.15 -16.08
CA GLU A 121 -19.67 -9.47 -16.46
C GLU A 121 -18.89 -9.43 -17.79
N LYS A 122 -17.61 -9.03 -17.76
CA LYS A 122 -16.67 -9.15 -18.90
C LYS A 122 -16.28 -10.63 -19.14
N SER A 123 -17.28 -11.51 -19.15
CA SER A 123 -17.14 -12.96 -19.28
C SER A 123 -17.53 -13.48 -20.66
N LEU A 124 -18.18 -12.67 -21.51
CA LEU A 124 -18.71 -13.15 -22.78
C LEU A 124 -18.35 -12.17 -23.89
N GLU A 125 -17.13 -12.27 -24.42
CA GLU A 125 -16.75 -12.09 -25.83
C GLU A 125 -15.22 -11.97 -25.92
N GLY A 126 -14.57 -13.05 -26.36
CA GLY A 126 -13.12 -13.10 -26.54
C GLY A 126 -12.37 -14.18 -25.76
N SER A 127 -12.95 -15.37 -25.58
CA SER A 127 -12.16 -16.58 -25.26
C SER A 127 -11.25 -16.92 -26.43
N SER A 128 -10.06 -16.32 -26.47
CA SER A 128 -8.93 -16.88 -27.20
C SER A 128 -8.52 -18.19 -26.51
N PRO A 129 -8.29 -19.31 -27.23
CA PRO A 129 -8.03 -20.59 -26.59
C PRO A 129 -6.72 -20.53 -25.80
N ARG A 130 -6.82 -20.45 -24.47
CA ARG A 130 -5.67 -20.68 -23.60
C ARG A 130 -5.31 -22.16 -23.68
N HIS A 131 -4.21 -22.44 -24.37
CA HIS A 131 -3.31 -23.58 -24.24
C HIS A 131 -3.79 -24.62 -23.22
N ALA A 132 -4.25 -25.76 -23.73
CA ALA A 132 -4.57 -26.92 -22.92
C ALA A 132 -3.34 -27.30 -22.07
N ARG A 133 -3.50 -27.29 -20.74
CA ARG A 133 -2.56 -27.96 -19.84
C ARG A 133 -2.58 -29.45 -20.19
N PRO A 134 -1.46 -30.07 -20.59
CA PRO A 134 -1.45 -31.50 -20.81
C PRO A 134 -1.68 -32.24 -19.48
N PRO A 135 -2.42 -33.36 -19.48
CA PRO A 135 -2.63 -34.14 -18.28
C PRO A 135 -1.28 -34.72 -17.82
N SER A 136 -0.91 -34.36 -16.60
CA SER A 136 0.10 -35.08 -15.81
C SER A 136 -0.40 -36.51 -15.65
N HIS A 137 0.23 -37.48 -16.33
CA HIS A 137 0.54 -38.85 -15.90
C HIS A 137 0.89 -39.72 -17.12
N ALA A 138 2.19 -39.94 -17.36
CA ALA A 138 2.67 -41.09 -18.11
C ALA A 138 4.03 -41.51 -17.55
N ARG A 139 4.04 -42.55 -16.71
CA ARG A 139 5.27 -43.23 -16.30
C ARG A 139 5.79 -44.01 -17.52
N PRO A 140 7.07 -43.94 -17.89
CA PRO A 140 7.57 -44.74 -19.00
C PRO A 140 7.59 -46.23 -18.59
N ARG A 141 6.93 -47.07 -19.38
CA ARG A 141 7.13 -48.52 -19.35
C ARG A 141 8.46 -48.80 -20.04
N ILE A 142 9.48 -49.15 -19.26
CA ILE A 142 10.69 -49.76 -19.78
C ILE A 142 10.31 -51.15 -20.30
N ALA A 143 10.32 -51.33 -21.61
CA ALA A 143 10.23 -52.64 -22.26
C ALA A 143 11.35 -52.71 -23.29
N GLY A 144 12.31 -53.59 -23.03
CA GLY A 144 13.49 -53.80 -23.86
C GLY A 144 13.17 -54.46 -25.20
N LEU A 145 14.13 -54.32 -26.11
CA LEU A 145 14.33 -55.16 -27.29
C LEU A 145 15.83 -55.03 -27.65
N ARG A 146 16.71 -56.00 -27.39
CA ARG A 146 16.93 -57.34 -27.97
C ARG A 146 18.20 -57.31 -28.84
N GLU A 147 19.20 -58.06 -28.38
CA GLU A 147 20.22 -58.85 -29.08
C GLU A 147 20.53 -58.49 -30.55
N ARG A 148 21.81 -58.22 -30.83
CA ARG A 148 22.66 -59.02 -31.74
C ARG A 148 24.08 -59.07 -31.19
#